data_AF-A0A6L7PFW8-F1
#
_entry.id   AF-A0A6L7PFW8-F1
#
_cell.length_a   1.000
_cell.length_b   1.000
_cell.length_c   1.000
_cell.angle_alpha   90.00
_cell.angle_beta   90.00
_cell.angle_gamma   90.00
#
_symmetry.space_group_name_H-M   'P 1'
#
loop_
_entity.id
_entity.type
_entity.pdbx_description
1 polymer ?
#
loop_
_entity_poly.entity_id
_entity_poly.type
_entity_poly.pdbx_seq_one_letter_code
_entity_poly.pdbx_strand_id
1 'polypeptide(L)'
;PWTPLPADEMPFNFRSVGMTLRDILNGVAAGSIVGREEVDGVATIRIDGDVTSDDMLVLIPDADPGHPITLSVWLDEADHVLRQMRLDGKLFDDDGAGTSRLLSISVNVPVDIQLPDVASGQ
;
A
#
# COMPACT_ATOMS: atom_id res chain seq x y z
N PRO A 1 -18.34 4.10 21.83
CA PRO A 1 -18.35 2.62 21.88
C PRO A 1 -17.90 2.10 20.52
N TRP A 2 -17.14 1.01 20.51
CA TRP A 2 -16.72 0.40 19.27
C TRP A 2 -17.81 -0.53 18.72
N THR A 3 -17.91 -0.56 17.40
CA THR A 3 -18.79 -1.46 16.65
C THR A 3 -17.90 -2.44 15.88
N PRO A 4 -18.00 -3.75 16.13
CA PRO A 4 -17.25 -4.72 15.35
C PRO A 4 -17.77 -4.73 13.91
N LEU A 5 -16.85 -4.70 12.95
CA LEU A 5 -17.17 -4.90 11.54
C LEU A 5 -16.80 -6.33 11.12
N PRO A 6 -17.65 -7.00 10.32
CA PRO A 6 -17.28 -8.24 9.64
C PRO A 6 -16.01 -8.07 8.80
N ALA A 7 -15.19 -9.12 8.73
CA ALA A 7 -13.91 -9.06 8.03
C ALA A 7 -14.05 -8.88 6.51
N ASP A 8 -15.17 -9.32 5.95
CA ASP A 8 -15.57 -9.19 4.54
C ASP A 8 -16.13 -7.81 4.19
N GLU A 9 -16.40 -6.96 5.17
CA GLU A 9 -16.79 -5.54 4.95
C GLU A 9 -15.58 -4.59 4.90
N MET A 10 -14.37 -5.11 5.07
CA MET A 10 -13.15 -4.29 5.04
C MET A 10 -12.78 -3.95 3.59
N PRO A 11 -12.55 -2.67 3.25
CA PRO A 11 -12.24 -2.25 1.87
C PRO A 11 -10.79 -2.56 1.44
N PHE A 12 -10.04 -3.27 2.29
CA PHE A 12 -8.65 -3.66 2.05
C PHE A 12 -8.32 -4.95 2.80
N ASN A 13 -7.37 -5.72 2.28
CA ASN A 13 -6.91 -6.96 2.90
C ASN A 13 -5.43 -6.87 3.33
N PHE A 14 -5.19 -6.78 4.65
CA PHE A 14 -3.84 -6.79 5.23
C PHE A 14 -3.45 -8.11 5.91
N ARG A 15 -4.30 -9.15 5.87
CA ARG A 15 -4.03 -10.43 6.55
C ARG A 15 -2.73 -11.10 6.09
N SER A 16 -2.21 -10.72 4.93
CA SER A 16 -0.94 -11.17 4.39
C SER A 16 -0.18 -10.03 3.71
N VAL A 17 -0.16 -8.84 4.34
CA VAL A 17 0.40 -7.60 3.76
C VAL A 17 1.79 -7.80 3.14
N GLY A 18 2.68 -8.59 3.74
CA GLY A 18 3.99 -8.88 3.17
C GLY A 18 3.93 -9.66 1.84
N MET A 19 3.03 -10.65 1.73
CA MET A 19 2.80 -11.36 0.46
C MET A 19 2.12 -10.46 -0.57
N THR A 20 1.09 -9.72 -0.15
CA THR A 20 0.37 -8.77 -1.02
C THR A 20 1.33 -7.73 -1.63
N LEU A 21 2.18 -7.11 -0.82
CA LEU A 21 3.16 -6.13 -1.30
C LEU A 21 4.21 -6.76 -2.20
N ARG A 22 4.68 -7.98 -1.88
CA ARG A 22 5.61 -8.71 -2.74
C ARG A 22 4.99 -9.02 -4.09
N ASP A 23 3.74 -9.43 -4.12
CA ASP A 23 3.04 -9.80 -5.36
C ASP A 23 2.83 -8.56 -6.24
N ILE A 24 2.49 -7.40 -5.65
CA ILE A 24 2.47 -6.10 -6.32
C ILE A 24 3.85 -5.76 -6.91
N LEU A 25 4.93 -5.89 -6.12
CA LEU A 25 6.30 -5.61 -6.57
C LEU A 25 6.74 -6.54 -7.72
N ASN A 26 6.25 -7.78 -7.77
CA ASN A 26 6.54 -8.70 -8.86
C ASN A 26 5.83 -8.32 -10.17
N GLY A 27 4.72 -7.58 -10.10
CA GLY A 27 3.98 -7.09 -11.27
C GLY A 27 4.64 -5.87 -11.94
N VAL A 28 5.66 -5.27 -11.31
CA VAL A 28 6.28 -4.03 -11.80
C VAL A 28 7.02 -4.26 -13.11
N ALA A 29 6.53 -3.60 -14.15
CA ALA A 29 7.20 -3.47 -15.43
C ALA A 29 8.11 -2.24 -15.45
N ALA A 30 9.18 -2.29 -16.24
CA ALA A 30 10.08 -1.15 -16.48
C ALA A 30 10.68 -0.50 -15.21
N GLY A 31 10.81 -1.26 -14.12
CA GLY A 31 11.34 -0.78 -12.85
C GLY A 31 12.74 -0.17 -13.01
N SER A 32 12.94 1.05 -12.50
CA SER A 32 14.22 1.75 -12.55
C SER A 32 14.46 2.58 -11.30
N ILE A 33 15.73 2.64 -10.87
CA ILE A 33 16.14 3.54 -9.80
C ILE A 33 16.10 4.97 -10.35
N VAL A 34 15.24 5.80 -9.77
CA VAL A 34 15.05 7.20 -10.20
C VAL A 34 15.77 8.19 -9.30
N GLY A 35 16.11 7.80 -8.07
CA GLY A 35 16.78 8.71 -7.15
C GLY A 35 17.07 8.12 -5.77
N ARG A 36 17.66 8.97 -4.95
CA ARG A 36 17.86 8.75 -3.52
C ARG A 36 17.24 9.91 -2.78
N GLU A 37 16.45 9.62 -1.76
CA GLU A 37 15.79 10.62 -0.94
C GLU A 37 15.56 10.12 0.47
N GLU A 38 15.22 11.02 1.39
CA GLU A 38 14.98 10.69 2.79
C GLU A 38 13.48 10.53 3.03
N VAL A 39 13.09 9.40 3.63
CA VAL A 39 11.71 9.14 4.08
C VAL A 39 11.74 8.92 5.59
N ASP A 40 11.07 9.79 6.34
CA ASP A 40 11.00 9.75 7.81
C ASP A 40 12.37 9.63 8.50
N GLY A 41 13.38 10.38 8.03
CA GLY A 41 14.73 10.34 8.60
C GLY A 41 15.61 9.18 8.11
N VAL A 42 15.09 8.33 7.22
CA VAL A 42 15.80 7.17 6.67
C VAL A 42 16.21 7.44 5.24
N ALA A 43 17.50 7.23 4.92
CA ALA A 43 17.97 7.29 3.55
C ALA A 43 17.36 6.15 2.74
N THR A 44 16.77 6.47 1.59
CA THR A 44 16.09 5.49 0.73
C THR A 44 16.49 5.62 -0.73
N ILE A 45 16.48 4.50 -1.44
CA ILE A 45 16.47 4.45 -2.90
C ILE A 45 15.02 4.46 -3.37
N ARG A 46 14.70 5.38 -4.27
CA ARG A 46 13.41 5.39 -4.96
C ARG A 46 13.51 4.64 -6.29
N ILE A 47 12.56 3.73 -6.48
CA ILE A 47 12.36 2.97 -7.72
C ILE A 47 10.97 3.31 -8.25
N ASP A 48 10.89 3.68 -9.52
CA ASP A 48 9.62 3.85 -10.23
C ASP A 48 9.45 2.72 -11.24
N GLY A 49 8.21 2.29 -11.44
CA GLY A 49 7.83 1.37 -12.51
C GLY A 49 6.34 1.41 -12.78
N ASP A 50 5.91 0.66 -13.78
CA ASP A 50 4.53 0.66 -14.25
C ASP A 50 3.82 -0.61 -13.77
N VAL A 51 2.59 -0.46 -13.32
CA VAL A 51 1.66 -1.55 -12.98
C VAL A 51 0.28 -1.23 -13.54
N THR A 52 -0.62 -2.19 -13.46
CA THR A 52 -2.04 -2.01 -13.79
C THR A 52 -2.90 -2.09 -12.53
N SER A 53 -4.12 -1.57 -12.58
CA SER A 53 -5.06 -1.73 -11.47
C SER A 53 -5.38 -3.20 -11.16
N ASP A 54 -5.27 -4.10 -12.14
CA ASP A 54 -5.40 -5.55 -11.96
C ASP A 54 -4.37 -6.11 -10.95
N ASP A 55 -3.13 -5.58 -10.98
CA ASP A 55 -2.07 -5.97 -10.04
C ASP A 55 -2.39 -5.56 -8.60
N MET A 56 -3.32 -4.61 -8.41
CA MET A 56 -3.75 -4.12 -7.09
C MET A 56 -4.91 -4.91 -6.49
N LEU A 57 -5.56 -5.83 -7.23
CA LEU A 57 -6.74 -6.57 -6.75
C LEU A 57 -6.47 -7.39 -5.47
N VAL A 58 -5.22 -7.80 -5.25
CA VAL A 58 -4.80 -8.50 -4.02
C VAL A 58 -4.81 -7.61 -2.78
N LEU A 59 -4.73 -6.29 -2.96
CA LEU A 59 -4.73 -5.28 -1.90
C LEU A 59 -6.09 -4.57 -1.81
N ILE A 60 -6.65 -4.23 -2.96
CA ILE A 60 -7.90 -3.47 -3.15
C ILE A 60 -8.79 -4.32 -4.07
N PRO A 61 -9.59 -5.25 -3.49
CA PRO A 61 -10.35 -6.24 -4.26
C PRO A 61 -11.38 -5.64 -5.21
N ASP A 62 -11.86 -4.43 -4.91
CA ASP A 62 -12.92 -3.76 -5.66
C ASP A 62 -12.40 -2.83 -6.76
N ALA A 63 -11.09 -2.80 -7.03
CA ALA A 63 -10.51 -1.94 -8.07
C ALA A 63 -11.05 -2.31 -9.47
N ASP A 64 -11.32 -1.30 -10.28
CA ASP A 64 -11.69 -1.48 -11.68
C ASP A 64 -10.45 -1.86 -12.51
N PRO A 65 -10.52 -2.85 -13.41
CA PRO A 65 -9.36 -3.35 -14.15
C PRO A 65 -8.92 -2.42 -15.29
N GLY A 66 -7.67 -2.57 -15.73
CA GLY A 66 -7.14 -1.97 -16.95
C GLY A 66 -6.66 -0.52 -16.83
N HIS A 67 -6.63 0.06 -15.63
CA HIS A 67 -6.10 1.41 -15.44
C HIS A 67 -4.57 1.39 -15.32
N PRO A 68 -3.84 2.23 -16.07
CA PRO A 68 -2.39 2.36 -15.92
C PRO A 68 -2.06 3.11 -14.62
N ILE A 69 -1.06 2.62 -13.91
CA ILE A 69 -0.62 3.18 -12.63
C ILE A 69 0.90 3.24 -12.62
N THR A 70 1.44 4.39 -12.21
CA THR A 70 2.85 4.50 -11.84
C THR A 70 3.00 4.09 -10.38
N LEU A 71 3.82 3.08 -10.13
CA LEU A 71 4.23 2.65 -8.80
C LEU A 71 5.59 3.27 -8.48
N SER A 72 5.65 4.04 -7.39
CA SER A 72 6.91 4.45 -6.76
C SER A 72 7.11 3.69 -5.45
N VAL A 73 8.31 3.17 -5.23
CA VAL A 73 8.68 2.48 -3.98
C VAL A 73 9.97 3.04 -3.41
N TRP A 74 10.00 3.18 -2.10
CA TRP A 74 11.16 3.65 -1.34
C TRP A 74 11.67 2.53 -0.46
N LEU A 75 12.89 2.09 -0.75
CA LEU A 75 13.58 1.05 -0.01
C LEU A 75 14.69 1.69 0.82
N ASP A 76 14.80 1.33 2.10
CA ASP A 76 15.93 1.72 2.94
C ASP A 76 17.25 1.33 2.26
N GLU A 77 18.21 2.25 2.17
CA GLU A 77 19.50 1.97 1.53
C GLU A 77 20.33 0.92 2.27
N ALA A 78 20.15 0.79 3.58
CA ALA A 78 20.96 -0.08 4.43
C ALA A 78 20.54 -1.55 4.35
N ASP A 79 19.23 -1.82 4.35
CA ASP A 79 18.68 -3.18 4.43
C ASP A 79 17.64 -3.51 3.34
N HIS A 80 17.35 -2.57 2.44
CA HIS A 80 16.36 -2.68 1.36
C HIS A 80 14.95 -3.01 1.84
N VAL A 81 14.61 -2.69 3.09
CA VAL A 81 13.25 -2.81 3.61
C VAL A 81 12.38 -1.72 2.99
N LEU A 82 11.19 -2.11 2.53
CA LEU A 82 10.19 -1.19 2.03
C LEU A 82 9.73 -0.23 3.13
N ARG A 83 9.95 1.07 2.90
CA ARG A 83 9.55 2.16 3.80
C ARG A 83 8.27 2.83 3.35
N GLN A 84 8.10 2.99 2.05
CA GLN A 84 6.95 3.69 1.47
C GLN A 84 6.64 3.16 0.06
N MET A 85 5.37 3.26 -0.32
CA MET A 85 4.85 2.94 -1.64
C MET A 85 3.84 4.02 -2.04
N ARG A 86 3.91 4.51 -3.28
CA ARG A 86 2.95 5.46 -3.86
C ARG A 86 2.41 4.91 -5.17
N LEU A 87 1.10 5.00 -5.32
CA LEU A 87 0.37 4.67 -6.54
C LEU A 87 -0.16 5.98 -7.14
N ASP A 88 0.30 6.32 -8.33
CA ASP A 88 -0.17 7.48 -9.09
C ASP A 88 -0.97 6.98 -10.29
N GLY A 89 -2.28 7.25 -10.31
CA GLY A 89 -3.18 6.73 -11.33
C GLY A 89 -4.55 6.33 -10.78
N LYS A 90 -5.41 5.87 -11.68
CA LYS A 90 -6.75 5.43 -11.33
C LYS A 90 -6.73 3.98 -10.84
N LEU A 91 -7.49 3.71 -9.80
CA LEU A 91 -7.92 2.36 -9.41
C LEU A 91 -9.40 2.14 -9.64
N PHE A 92 -10.19 3.21 -9.61
CA PHE A 92 -11.61 3.17 -9.88
C PHE A 92 -11.93 4.13 -11.03
N ASP A 93 -12.98 3.82 -11.80
CA ASP A 93 -13.40 4.66 -12.93
C ASP A 93 -13.71 6.10 -12.51
N ASP A 94 -14.25 6.26 -11.30
CA ASP A 94 -14.64 7.53 -10.69
C ASP A 94 -13.46 8.30 -10.05
N ASP A 95 -12.25 7.73 -10.03
CA ASP A 95 -11.06 8.44 -9.55
C ASP A 95 -10.87 9.75 -10.34
N GLY A 96 -10.64 10.82 -9.61
CA GLY A 96 -10.27 12.11 -10.16
C GLY A 96 -8.93 12.05 -10.92
N ALA A 97 -8.71 13.03 -11.80
CA ALA A 97 -7.41 13.18 -12.44
C ALA A 97 -6.34 13.49 -11.38
N GLY A 98 -5.22 12.76 -11.43
CA GLY A 98 -4.11 12.95 -10.48
C GLY A 98 -4.34 12.34 -9.10
N THR A 99 -5.30 11.42 -8.94
CA THR A 99 -5.43 10.64 -7.70
C THR A 99 -4.12 9.92 -7.40
N SER A 100 -3.67 10.06 -6.15
CA SER A 100 -2.47 9.42 -5.64
C SER A 100 -2.79 8.76 -4.29
N ARG A 101 -2.25 7.56 -4.07
CA ARG A 101 -2.41 6.81 -2.83
C ARG A 101 -1.04 6.51 -2.26
N LEU A 102 -0.87 6.76 -0.96
CA LEU A 102 0.41 6.60 -0.27
C LEU A 102 0.25 5.59 0.86
N LEU A 103 1.11 4.56 0.86
CA LEU A 103 1.29 3.63 1.96
C LEU A 103 2.66 3.87 2.58
N SER A 104 2.69 4.23 3.86
CA SER A 104 3.93 4.36 4.64
C SER A 104 4.01 3.23 5.66
N ILE A 105 5.19 2.62 5.79
CA ILE A 105 5.38 1.39 6.55
C ILE A 105 6.45 1.61 7.62
N SER A 106 6.09 1.32 8.87
CA SER A 106 7.01 1.23 9.99
C SER A 106 7.21 -0.24 10.38
N VAL A 107 8.44 -0.74 10.23
CA VAL A 107 8.78 -2.14 10.51
C VAL A 107 9.50 -2.25 11.86
N ASN A 108 9.24 -3.33 12.61
CA ASN A 108 9.86 -3.62 13.91
C ASN A 108 9.63 -2.57 15.00
N VAL A 109 8.55 -1.78 14.89
CA VAL A 109 8.13 -0.83 15.93
C VAL A 109 7.18 -1.54 16.89
N PRO A 110 7.32 -1.37 18.22
CA PRO A 110 6.37 -1.93 19.17
C PRO A 110 4.97 -1.37 18.92
N VAL A 111 3.99 -2.26 18.85
CA VAL A 111 2.57 -1.90 18.74
C VAL A 111 1.87 -2.32 20.02
N ASP A 112 1.17 -1.38 20.64
CA ASP A 112 0.30 -1.63 21.78
C ASP A 112 -1.15 -1.72 21.29
N ILE A 113 -1.77 -2.89 21.45
CA ILE A 113 -3.15 -3.16 21.02
C ILE A 113 -4.00 -3.36 22.28
N GLN A 114 -4.87 -2.41 22.54
CA GLN A 114 -5.83 -2.47 23.64
C GLN A 114 -7.20 -2.89 23.11
N LEU A 115 -7.91 -3.73 23.86
CA LEU A 115 -9.27 -4.11 23.50
C LEU A 115 -10.18 -2.88 23.58
N PRO A 116 -10.99 -2.63 22.54
CA PRO A 116 -11.90 -1.52 22.55
C PRO A 116 -13.08 -1.71 23.53
N ASP A 117 -13.53 -0.62 24.15
CA ASP A 117 -14.82 -0.60 24.86
C ASP A 117 -15.98 -0.71 23.85
N VAL A 118 -16.50 -1.93 23.69
CA VAL A 118 -17.66 -2.21 22.83
C VAL A 118 -18.96 -1.79 23.53
N ALA A 119 -19.91 -1.24 22.77
CA ALA A 119 -21.26 -1.03 23.32
C ALA A 119 -21.83 -2.38 23.76
N SER A 120 -22.23 -2.50 25.03
CA SER A 120 -23.10 -3.59 25.46
C SER A 120 -24.47 -3.39 24.81
N GLY A 121 -25.00 -4.45 24.18
CA GLY A 121 -26.07 -4.38 23.19
C GLY A 121 -27.35 -3.63 23.56
N GLN A 122 -28.08 -3.23 22.51
CA GLN A 122 -29.54 -3.15 22.50
C GLN A 122 -30.07 -4.11 21.45
#